data_AF-A0A011U9B4-F1
#
_entry.id   AF-A0A011U9B4-F1
#
_cell.length_a   1.000
_cell.length_b   1.000
_cell.length_c   1.000
_cell.angle_alpha   90.00
_cell.angle_beta   90.00
_cell.angle_gamma   90.00
#
_symmetry.space_group_name_H-M   'P 1'
#
loop_
_entity.id
_entity.type
_entity.pdbx_description
1 polymer ?
#
loop_
_entity_poly.entity_id
_entity_poly.type
_entity_poly.pdbx_seq_one_letter_code
_entity_poly.pdbx_strand_id
1 'polypeptide(L)'
;MLSHAGPMPLSARDSALLFNITKGPDPLDHQALPDDQADHTDTHPIQSLRIGLAPSLFGFPVAPEIDCGVRRVITAPRGSANMFVTDRRPPENIVEAVRAEELEIICA
;
A
#
# COMPACT_ATOMS: atom_id res chain seq x y z
N MET A 1 -0.80 8.77 16.47
CA MET A 1 0.18 9.74 15.90
C MET A 1 0.41 9.39 14.42
N LEU A 2 0.95 10.30 13.61
CA LEU A 2 1.30 10.01 12.20
C LEU A 2 2.73 9.43 12.03
N SER A 3 3.53 9.43 13.09
CA SER A 3 4.89 8.90 13.06
C SER A 3 4.88 7.38 13.00
N HIS A 4 5.57 6.81 12.00
CA HIS A 4 5.79 5.38 11.86
C HIS A 4 7.20 5.15 11.28
N ALA A 5 7.85 4.06 11.67
CA ALA A 5 9.17 3.69 11.18
C ALA A 5 9.05 2.56 10.15
N GLY A 6 9.64 2.74 8.96
CA GLY A 6 9.70 1.73 7.91
C GLY A 6 11.13 1.51 7.42
N PRO A 7 11.51 0.27 7.07
CA PRO A 7 12.83 -0.03 6.54
C PRO A 7 13.01 0.56 5.12
N MET A 8 14.24 0.97 4.76
CA MET A 8 14.61 1.48 3.42
C MET A 8 15.74 0.66 2.74
N PRO A 9 15.54 -0.63 2.44
CA PRO A 9 16.53 -1.43 1.73
C PRO A 9 16.38 -1.33 0.20
N LEU A 10 17.29 -1.97 -0.53
CA LEU A 10 17.31 -1.95 -2.00
C LEU A 10 16.32 -2.93 -2.65
N SER A 11 15.74 -3.88 -1.89
CA SER A 11 14.81 -4.86 -2.42
C SER A 11 13.59 -5.07 -1.52
N ALA A 12 12.46 -5.44 -2.11
CA ALA A 12 11.25 -5.75 -1.34
C ALA A 12 11.45 -6.95 -0.39
N ARG A 13 12.27 -7.92 -0.80
CA ARG A 13 12.60 -9.10 0.01
C ARG A 13 13.37 -8.72 1.27
N ASP A 14 14.37 -7.85 1.15
CA ASP A 14 15.14 -7.36 2.30
C ASP A 14 14.28 -6.47 3.21
N SER A 15 13.31 -5.75 2.63
CA SER A 15 12.33 -4.96 3.38
C SER A 15 11.46 -5.86 4.25
N ALA A 16 10.95 -6.96 3.68
CA ALA A 16 10.17 -7.96 4.43
C ALA A 16 10.99 -8.61 5.56
N LEU A 17 12.26 -8.93 5.31
CA LEU A 17 13.16 -9.48 6.32
C LEU A 17 13.35 -8.50 7.49
N LEU A 18 13.66 -7.23 7.21
CA LEU A 18 13.82 -6.21 8.25
C LEU A 18 12.49 -5.94 8.97
N PHE A 19 11.37 -5.91 8.26
CA PHE A 19 10.06 -5.69 8.84
C PHE A 19 9.70 -6.80 9.85
N ASN A 20 9.95 -8.06 9.53
CA ASN A 20 9.76 -9.17 10.46
C ASN A 20 10.56 -9.03 11.77
N ILE A 21 11.71 -8.36 11.73
CA ILE A 21 12.54 -8.11 12.92
C ILE A 21 11.99 -6.93 13.73
N THR A 22 11.50 -5.88 13.06
CA THR A 22 11.13 -4.61 13.71
C THR A 22 9.65 -4.49 14.06
N LYS A 23 8.78 -5.33 13.50
CA LYS A 23 7.34 -5.35 13.82
C LYS A 23 7.10 -5.98 15.20
N GLY A 24 5.90 -5.76 15.73
CA GLY A 24 5.41 -6.43 16.93
C GLY A 24 5.16 -5.47 18.10
N PRO A 25 4.63 -6.00 19.21
CA PRO A 25 4.28 -5.20 20.37
C PRO A 25 5.52 -4.75 21.14
N ASP A 26 5.49 -3.51 21.62
CA ASP A 26 6.45 -2.99 22.60
C ASP A 26 5.69 -2.59 23.88
N PRO A 27 5.99 -3.18 25.06
CA PRO A 27 5.34 -2.82 26.31
C PRO A 27 5.45 -1.34 26.69
N LEU A 28 6.43 -0.61 26.14
CA LEU A 28 6.62 0.82 26.37
C LEU A 28 5.85 1.69 25.37
N ASP A 29 5.39 1.11 24.26
CA ASP A 29 4.59 1.79 23.24
C ASP A 29 3.11 1.38 23.34
N HIS A 30 2.31 2.24 23.96
CA HIS A 30 0.86 2.06 24.07
C HIS A 30 0.11 2.15 22.73
N GLN A 31 0.77 2.60 21.65
CA GLN A 31 0.22 2.61 20.30
C GLN A 31 0.66 1.40 19.47
N ALA A 32 1.57 0.57 19.99
CA ALA A 32 1.99 -0.64 19.30
C ALA A 32 0.81 -1.60 19.15
N LEU A 33 0.66 -2.13 17.94
CA LEU A 33 -0.35 -3.14 17.65
C LEU A 33 0.09 -4.52 18.18
N PRO A 34 -0.86 -5.41 18.48
CA PRO A 34 -0.56 -6.82 18.72
C PRO A 34 0.19 -7.44 17.54
N ASP A 35 0.98 -8.48 17.81
CA ASP A 35 1.68 -9.22 16.76
C ASP A 35 0.68 -9.93 15.84
N ASP A 36 0.80 -9.68 14.53
CA ASP A 36 -0.02 -10.29 13.47
C ASP A 36 0.33 -11.77 13.20
N GLN A 37 1.41 -12.28 13.82
CA GLN A 37 1.95 -13.64 13.66
C GLN A 37 2.35 -13.99 12.21
N ALA A 38 2.39 -13.02 11.29
CA ALA A 38 2.65 -13.26 9.88
C ALA A 38 4.15 -13.27 9.58
N ASP A 39 4.64 -14.24 8.83
CA ASP A 39 5.97 -14.16 8.23
C ASP A 39 5.87 -13.39 6.90
N HIS A 40 6.31 -12.13 6.89
CA HIS A 40 6.25 -11.28 5.69
C HIS A 40 7.23 -11.68 4.58
N THR A 41 8.11 -12.65 4.85
CA THR A 41 9.00 -13.24 3.83
C THR A 41 8.37 -14.42 3.09
N ASP A 42 7.25 -14.95 3.60
CA ASP A 42 6.51 -15.99 2.92
C ASP A 42 5.79 -15.42 1.69
N THR A 43 6.07 -16.00 0.52
CA THR A 43 5.58 -15.48 -0.76
C THR A 43 4.81 -16.54 -1.51
N HIS A 44 3.68 -16.13 -2.09
CA HIS A 44 2.79 -17.01 -2.84
C HIS A 44 2.50 -16.40 -4.21
N PRO A 45 2.27 -17.24 -5.25
CA PRO A 45 1.87 -16.72 -6.55
C PRO A 45 0.50 -16.02 -6.46
N ILE A 46 0.44 -14.78 -6.94
CA ILE A 46 -0.81 -14.02 -7.02
C ILE A 46 -1.51 -14.37 -8.34
N GLN A 47 -2.66 -15.04 -8.25
CA GLN A 47 -3.46 -15.38 -9.43
C GLN A 47 -4.24 -14.18 -9.97
N SER A 48 -4.76 -13.34 -9.06
CA SER A 48 -5.52 -12.14 -9.42
C SER A 48 -5.28 -11.01 -8.42
N LEU A 49 -5.13 -9.80 -8.93
CA LEU A 49 -4.92 -8.59 -8.11
C LEU A 49 -5.86 -7.47 -8.58
N ARG A 50 -6.62 -6.90 -7.64
CA ARG A 50 -7.43 -5.70 -7.88
C ARG A 50 -6.63 -4.49 -7.40
N ILE A 51 -6.45 -3.50 -8.27
CA ILE A 51 -5.66 -2.29 -7.98
C ILE A 51 -6.58 -1.08 -8.13
N GLY A 52 -6.70 -0.31 -7.04
CA GLY A 52 -7.23 1.05 -7.10
C GLY A 52 -6.13 2.02 -7.53
N LEU A 53 -6.32 2.72 -8.64
CA LEU A 53 -5.42 3.77 -9.10
C LEU A 53 -6.04 5.12 -8.81
N ALA A 54 -5.36 5.96 -8.03
CA ALA A 54 -5.67 7.38 -7.88
C ALA A 54 -4.73 8.20 -8.79
N PRO A 55 -5.19 8.77 -9.92
CA PRO A 55 -4.32 9.48 -10.87
C PRO A 55 -3.73 10.78 -10.30
N SER A 56 -4.43 11.38 -9.35
CA SER A 56 -3.98 12.51 -8.54
C SER A 56 -4.50 12.36 -7.13
N LEU A 57 -3.86 13.02 -6.17
CA LEU A 57 -4.35 13.14 -4.79
C LEU A 57 -4.88 14.55 -4.59
N PHE A 58 -6.12 14.69 -4.09
CA PHE A 58 -6.75 15.98 -3.77
C PHE A 58 -6.74 17.00 -4.94
N GLY A 59 -6.84 16.51 -6.18
CA GLY A 59 -6.85 17.36 -7.37
C GLY A 59 -5.49 18.00 -7.74
N PHE A 60 -4.40 17.66 -7.05
CA PHE A 60 -3.09 18.21 -7.37
C PHE A 60 -2.51 17.61 -8.65
N PRO A 61 -1.94 18.43 -9.55
CA PRO A 61 -1.35 17.93 -10.78
C PRO A 61 -0.11 17.08 -10.48
N VAL A 62 0.00 15.94 -11.17
CA VAL A 62 1.18 15.07 -11.16
C VAL A 62 2.08 15.43 -12.35
N ALA A 63 3.39 15.42 -12.15
CA ALA A 63 4.34 15.67 -13.23
C ALA A 63 4.16 14.64 -14.37
N PRO A 64 4.11 15.05 -15.65
CA PRO A 64 3.79 14.15 -16.77
C PRO A 64 4.68 12.91 -16.86
N GLU A 65 5.97 13.03 -16.56
CA GLU A 65 6.94 11.94 -16.54
C GLU A 65 6.63 10.89 -15.48
N ILE A 66 6.08 11.30 -14.33
CA ILE A 66 5.66 10.41 -13.25
C ILE A 66 4.38 9.67 -13.64
N ASP A 67 3.36 10.39 -14.15
CA ASP A 67 2.12 9.77 -14.63
C ASP A 67 2.40 8.73 -15.73
N CYS A 68 3.28 9.06 -16.68
CA CYS A 68 3.71 8.15 -17.73
C CYS A 68 4.41 6.89 -17.15
N GLY A 69 5.32 7.07 -16.19
CA GLY A 69 6.01 5.98 -15.51
C GLY A 69 5.05 5.03 -14.78
N VAL A 70 4.12 5.59 -14.01
CA VAL A 70 3.09 4.83 -13.30
C VAL A 70 2.18 4.09 -14.29
N ARG A 71 1.69 4.77 -15.33
CA ARG A 71 0.85 4.17 -16.38
C ARG A 71 1.53 3.01 -17.09
N ARG A 72 2.84 3.13 -17.36
CA ARG A 72 3.63 2.05 -17.94
C ARG A 72 3.68 0.83 -17.02
N VAL A 73 3.83 1.04 -15.71
CA VAL A 73 3.92 -0.05 -14.73
C VAL A 73 2.60 -0.80 -14.57
N ILE A 74 1.47 -0.08 -14.55
CA ILE A 74 0.12 -0.67 -14.38
C ILE A 74 -0.42 -1.33 -15.67
N THR A 75 0.09 -0.96 -16.84
CA THR A 75 -0.33 -1.56 -18.13
C THR A 75 0.63 -2.64 -18.62
N ALA A 76 1.80 -2.78 -17.99
CA ALA A 76 2.77 -3.80 -18.38
C ALA A 76 2.21 -5.21 -18.17
N PRO A 77 2.45 -6.15 -19.10
CA PRO A 77 2.08 -7.55 -18.92
C PRO A 77 2.86 -8.15 -17.74
N ARG A 78 2.17 -8.87 -16.85
CA ARG A 78 2.71 -9.39 -15.59
C ARG A 78 2.51 -10.90 -15.51
N GLY A 79 3.33 -11.65 -16.26
CA GLY A 79 3.36 -13.12 -16.21
C GLY A 79 1.96 -13.74 -16.25
N SER A 80 1.62 -14.55 -15.24
CA SER A 80 0.34 -15.27 -15.11
C SER A 80 -0.71 -14.57 -14.25
N ALA A 81 -0.44 -13.38 -13.71
CA ALA A 81 -1.36 -12.70 -12.78
C ALA A 81 -2.40 -11.88 -13.54
N ASN A 82 -3.69 -12.09 -13.23
CA ASN A 82 -4.78 -11.27 -13.75
C ASN A 82 -4.90 -9.97 -12.94
N MET A 83 -4.66 -8.82 -13.57
CA MET A 83 -4.69 -7.53 -12.88
C MET A 83 -5.91 -6.71 -13.32
N PHE A 84 -6.73 -6.29 -12.35
CA PHE A 84 -7.91 -5.46 -12.56
C PHE A 84 -7.64 -4.07 -11.99
N VAL A 85 -7.37 -3.11 -12.86
CA VAL A 85 -7.10 -1.73 -12.46
C VAL A 85 -8.37 -0.91 -12.57
N THR A 86 -8.80 -0.30 -11.47
CA THR A 86 -9.95 0.61 -11.43
C THR A 86 -9.48 2.00 -11.04
N ASP A 87 -9.89 3.01 -11.79
CA ASP A 87 -9.72 4.41 -11.38
C ASP A 87 -10.56 4.65 -10.12
N ARG A 88 -9.87 4.98 -9.03
CA ARG A 88 -10.44 5.39 -7.76
C ARG A 88 -10.07 6.85 -7.59
N ARG A 89 -11.00 7.75 -7.94
CA ARG A 89 -10.84 9.17 -7.60
C ARG A 89 -10.82 9.29 -6.08
N PRO A 90 -9.71 9.76 -5.49
CA PRO A 90 -9.75 10.09 -4.09
C PRO A 90 -10.72 11.26 -3.90
N PRO A 91 -11.39 11.33 -2.74
CA PRO A 91 -12.26 12.44 -2.45
C PRO A 91 -11.51 13.78 -2.47
N GLU A 92 -12.26 14.87 -2.72
CA GLU A 92 -11.68 16.18 -3.03
C GLU A 92 -10.96 16.83 -1.84
N ASN A 93 -11.18 16.33 -0.62
CA ASN A 93 -10.49 16.80 0.58
C ASN A 93 -10.08 15.65 1.51
N ILE A 94 -9.11 15.93 2.38
CA ILE A 94 -8.53 14.94 3.31
C ILE A 94 -9.55 14.43 4.34
N VAL A 95 -10.57 15.22 4.66
CA VAL A 95 -11.61 14.85 5.64
C VAL A 95 -12.54 13.78 5.07
N GLU A 96 -12.89 13.91 3.79
CA GLU A 96 -13.63 12.89 3.06
C GLU A 96 -12.79 11.63 2.80
N ALA A 97 -11.46 11.77 2.61
CA ALA A 97 -10.55 10.63 2.44
C ALA A 97 -10.51 9.76 3.70
N VAL A 98 -10.32 10.38 4.86
CA VAL A 98 -10.32 9.68 6.16
C VAL A 98 -11.64 8.96 6.39
N ARG A 99 -12.78 9.57 6.04
CA ARG A 99 -14.11 8.95 6.18
C ARG A 99 -14.36 7.78 5.23
N ALA A 100 -13.82 7.83 4.02
CA ALA A 100 -13.96 6.76 3.04
C ALA A 100 -13.10 5.53 3.39
N GLU A 101 -11.89 5.75 3.93
CA GLU A 101 -11.00 4.68 4.40
C GLU A 101 -11.59 3.91 5.60
N GLU A 102 -12.27 4.59 6.53
CA GLU A 102 -13.00 3.92 7.62
C GLU A 102 -14.12 2.99 7.11
N LEU A 103 -14.76 3.31 5.97
CA LEU A 103 -15.86 2.52 5.42
C LEU A 103 -15.40 1.27 4.66
N GLU A 104 -14.27 1.31 3.94
CA GLU A 104 -13.73 0.13 3.25
C GLU A 104 -13.07 -0.85 4.22
N ILE A 105 -12.51 -0.41 5.36
CA ILE A 105 -11.93 -1.27 6.39
C ILE A 105 -13.01 -2.03 7.19
N ILE A 106 -14.20 -1.45 7.39
CA ILE A 106 -15.31 -2.08 8.13
C ILE A 106 -16.05 -3.13 7.27
N CYS A 107 -15.91 -3.09 5.94
CA CYS A 107 -16.69 -3.93 5.02
C CYS A 107 -15.92 -5.08 4.36
N ALA A 108 -14.65 -5.31 4.73
CA ALA A 108 -13.81 -6.37 4.16
C ALA A 108 -13.69 -7.60 5.08
#